data_AF-A0A954TU00-F1
#
_entry.id   AF-A0A954TU00-F1
#
_cell.length_a   1.000
_cell.length_b   1.000
_cell.length_c   1.000
_cell.angle_alpha   90.00
_cell.angle_beta   90.00
_cell.angle_gamma   90.00
#
_symmetry.space_group_name_H-M   'P 1'
#
loop_
_entity.id
_entity.type
_entity.pdbx_description
1 polymer ?
#
loop_
_entity_poly.entity_id
_entity_poly.type
_entity_poly.pdbx_seq_one_letter_code
_entity_poly.pdbx_strand_id
1 'polypeptide(L)'
;MIQLEAAHFSNLIGAIQRTGSLTGGAIRGLPNGVVIGGLVGVGSFASSLSDAQKEFRLGRPHTSLERVRQLENEFNGIAGRWNSTVQSVISNAKQGRQGIPLQRLNDVKNAQTRMQQLTGPVIKAFRDLVTALEHEIAMAGREGLEENAANESIAGSGFDHADAPLPELPDPFAADFCIGSRLRLQRVGEKKIHVVPQIEPQSHYYAAGFDPPRVIRVDNVQKAAIDVFDTHESTHITIDGRKLSELIKAGIWVLAPNG
;
A
#
# COMPACT_ATOMS: atom_id res chain seq x y z
N MET A 1 -11.76 -14.39 -10.28
CA MET A 1 -11.62 -14.58 -8.82
C MET A 1 -10.16 -14.97 -8.56
N ILE A 2 -9.29 -14.01 -8.23
CA ILE A 2 -7.90 -14.30 -7.86
C ILE A 2 -7.93 -14.50 -6.35
N GLN A 3 -8.13 -15.74 -5.90
CA GLN A 3 -7.83 -16.07 -4.50
C GLN A 3 -6.34 -15.80 -4.30
N LEU A 4 -5.99 -14.93 -3.36
CA LEU A 4 -4.61 -14.77 -2.92
C LEU A 4 -4.18 -16.09 -2.26
N GLU A 5 -3.72 -17.04 -3.06
CA GLU A 5 -3.31 -18.33 -2.56
C GLU A 5 -2.05 -18.16 -1.70
N ALA A 6 -1.97 -18.94 -0.62
CA ALA A 6 -0.77 -19.05 0.21
C ALA A 6 0.51 -19.31 -0.60
N ALA A 7 0.37 -19.77 -1.85
CA ALA A 7 1.42 -19.91 -2.85
C ALA A 7 2.21 -18.62 -3.11
N HIS A 8 1.61 -17.42 -3.11
CA HIS A 8 2.34 -16.17 -3.40
C HIS A 8 3.39 -15.85 -2.33
N PHE A 9 3.03 -15.97 -1.05
CA PHE A 9 3.96 -15.81 0.07
C PHE A 9 5.07 -16.86 0.05
N SER A 10 4.72 -18.14 -0.15
CA SER A 10 5.68 -19.25 -0.22
C SER A 10 6.66 -19.10 -1.38
N ASN A 11 6.17 -18.68 -2.55
CA ASN A 11 7.00 -18.43 -3.74
C ASN A 11 8.01 -17.31 -3.49
N LEU A 12 7.59 -16.22 -2.84
CA LEU A 12 8.46 -15.12 -2.47
C LEU A 12 9.53 -15.55 -1.45
N ILE A 13 9.15 -16.30 -0.40
CA ILE A 13 10.08 -16.84 0.60
C ILE A 13 11.14 -17.71 -0.09
N GLY A 14 10.71 -18.66 -0.92
CA GLY A 14 11.63 -19.56 -1.62
C GLY A 14 12.55 -18.81 -2.59
N ALA A 15 12.06 -17.77 -3.26
CA ALA A 15 12.88 -16.93 -4.14
C ALA A 15 13.95 -16.15 -3.35
N ILE A 16 13.58 -15.52 -2.24
CA ILE A 16 14.51 -14.75 -1.40
C ILE A 16 15.58 -15.65 -0.79
N GLN A 17 15.21 -16.82 -0.28
CA GLN A 17 16.16 -17.77 0.32
C GLN A 17 17.28 -18.16 -0.63
N ARG A 18 16.98 -18.35 -1.92
CA ARG A 18 18.00 -18.66 -2.94
C ARG A 18 19.05 -17.56 -3.11
N THR A 19 18.70 -16.31 -2.80
CA THR A 19 19.67 -15.18 -2.87
C THR A 19 20.62 -15.13 -1.67
N GLY A 20 20.29 -15.82 -0.56
CA GLY A 20 21.09 -15.83 0.66
C GLY A 20 22.45 -16.51 0.51
N SER A 21 22.64 -17.30 -0.56
CA SER A 21 23.91 -17.98 -0.87
C SER A 21 24.24 -17.87 -2.36
N LEU A 22 25.50 -17.63 -2.68
CA LEU A 22 26.01 -17.79 -4.05
C LEU A 22 26.33 -19.26 -4.32
N THR A 23 25.86 -19.77 -5.46
CA THR A 23 26.28 -21.10 -5.95
C THR A 23 27.79 -21.12 -6.15
N GLY A 24 28.50 -22.05 -5.50
CA GLY A 24 29.97 -22.11 -5.49
C GLY A 24 30.63 -21.43 -4.28
N GLY A 25 29.84 -20.86 -3.37
CA GLY A 25 30.33 -20.26 -2.13
C GLY A 25 30.77 -18.80 -2.28
N ALA A 26 31.18 -18.21 -1.16
CA ALA A 26 31.64 -16.82 -1.13
C ALA A 26 33.03 -16.69 -1.75
N ILE A 27 33.21 -15.68 -2.61
CA ILE A 27 34.50 -15.32 -3.21
C ILE A 27 35.30 -14.55 -2.17
N ARG A 28 36.48 -15.08 -1.82
CA ARG A 28 37.41 -14.51 -0.84
C ARG A 28 38.74 -14.15 -1.50
N GLY A 29 39.57 -13.38 -0.78
CA GLY A 29 40.88 -12.97 -1.28
C GLY A 29 40.81 -11.85 -2.32
N LEU A 30 39.74 -11.04 -2.28
CA LEU A 30 39.66 -9.82 -3.06
C LEU A 30 40.40 -8.68 -2.33
N PRO A 31 40.82 -7.63 -3.05
CA PRO A 31 41.47 -6.46 -2.47
C PRO A 31 40.67 -5.87 -1.31
N ASN A 32 41.38 -5.30 -0.33
CA ASN A 32 40.79 -4.67 0.86
C ASN A 32 39.95 -5.62 1.74
N GLY A 33 40.15 -6.94 1.62
CA GLY A 33 39.42 -7.93 2.41
C GLY A 33 37.95 -8.09 2.00
N VAL A 34 37.56 -7.59 0.82
CA VAL A 34 36.19 -7.73 0.32
C VAL A 34 35.84 -9.20 0.15
N VAL A 35 34.63 -9.57 0.56
CA VAL A 35 34.07 -10.91 0.37
C VAL A 35 32.75 -10.77 -0.37
N ILE A 36 32.64 -11.43 -1.53
CA ILE A 36 31.41 -11.45 -2.33
C ILE A 36 30.70 -12.78 -2.07
N GLY A 37 29.65 -12.72 -1.26
CA GLY A 37 28.77 -13.84 -0.91
C GLY A 37 27.35 -13.64 -1.45
N GLY A 38 26.39 -14.37 -0.88
CA GLY A 38 24.97 -14.09 -1.11
C GLY A 38 24.52 -12.73 -0.56
N LEU A 39 23.25 -12.40 -0.73
CA LEU A 39 22.66 -11.22 -0.12
C LEU A 39 22.61 -11.40 1.41
N VAL A 40 23.30 -10.52 2.13
CA VAL A 40 23.36 -10.56 3.60
C VAL A 40 22.10 -9.95 4.19
N GLY A 41 21.55 -10.60 5.22
CA GLY A 41 20.36 -10.11 5.94
C GLY A 41 19.03 -10.65 5.41
N VAL A 42 19.01 -11.33 4.26
CA VAL A 42 17.77 -11.88 3.69
C VAL A 42 17.20 -13.07 4.47
N GLY A 43 17.96 -13.63 5.42
CA GLY A 43 17.51 -14.76 6.25
C GLY A 43 16.33 -14.43 7.18
N SER A 44 16.20 -13.16 7.61
CA SER A 44 15.10 -12.71 8.48
C SER A 44 13.81 -12.40 7.70
N PHE A 45 13.83 -12.47 6.37
CA PHE A 45 12.66 -12.15 5.55
C PHE A 45 11.59 -13.23 5.66
N ALA A 46 11.98 -14.49 5.86
CA ALA A 46 11.04 -15.61 5.95
C ALA A 46 10.07 -15.45 7.14
N SER A 47 10.57 -15.04 8.31
CA SER A 47 9.72 -14.77 9.47
C SER A 47 8.82 -13.56 9.24
N SER A 48 9.36 -12.48 8.68
CA SER A 48 8.61 -11.26 8.38
C SER A 48 7.49 -11.50 7.36
N LEU A 49 7.74 -12.32 6.34
CA LEU A 49 6.74 -12.75 5.36
C LEU A 49 5.71 -13.71 5.95
N SER A 50 6.12 -14.60 6.86
CA SER A 50 5.17 -15.46 7.59
C SER A 50 4.21 -14.62 8.43
N ASP A 51 4.71 -13.58 9.09
CA ASP A 51 3.85 -12.67 9.84
C ASP A 51 2.95 -11.81 8.92
N ALA A 52 3.46 -11.34 7.78
CA ALA A 52 2.61 -10.68 6.78
C ALA A 52 1.48 -11.59 6.30
N GLN A 53 1.76 -12.88 6.10
CA GLN A 53 0.76 -13.88 5.75
C GLN A 53 -0.25 -14.11 6.89
N LYS A 54 0.18 -14.09 8.16
CA LYS A 54 -0.74 -14.18 9.31
C LYS A 54 -1.67 -12.98 9.35
N GLU A 55 -1.17 -11.76 9.20
CA GLU A 55 -2.01 -10.55 9.17
C GLU A 55 -3.04 -10.61 8.04
N PHE A 56 -2.63 -11.10 6.85
CA PHE A 56 -3.56 -11.33 5.74
C PHE A 56 -4.68 -12.32 6.12
N ARG A 57 -4.33 -13.47 6.71
CA ARG A 57 -5.30 -14.48 7.18
C ARG A 57 -6.23 -13.97 8.27
N LEU A 58 -5.82 -12.96 9.03
CA LEU A 58 -6.63 -12.29 10.05
C LEU A 58 -7.53 -11.19 9.47
N GLY A 59 -7.64 -11.06 8.14
CA GLY A 59 -8.47 -10.05 7.49
C GLY A 59 -7.86 -8.65 7.53
N ARG A 60 -6.53 -8.53 7.67
CA ARG A 60 -5.82 -7.24 7.70
C ARG A 60 -4.90 -7.09 6.47
N PRO A 61 -5.47 -7.05 5.25
CA PRO A 61 -4.67 -7.05 4.03
C PRO A 61 -3.83 -5.78 3.86
N HIS A 62 -4.27 -4.64 4.39
CA HIS A 62 -3.49 -3.38 4.37
C HIS A 62 -2.20 -3.48 5.20
N THR A 63 -2.28 -4.04 6.41
CA THR A 63 -1.10 -4.26 7.27
C THR A 63 -0.15 -5.28 6.64
N SER A 64 -0.70 -6.32 5.99
CA SER A 64 0.09 -7.27 5.21
C SER A 64 0.83 -6.59 4.06
N LEU A 65 0.12 -5.77 3.27
CA LEU A 65 0.68 -5.03 2.14
C LEU A 65 1.79 -4.06 2.56
N GLU A 66 1.57 -3.28 3.62
CA GLU A 66 2.59 -2.36 4.15
C GLU A 66 3.87 -3.11 4.52
N ARG A 67 3.73 -4.25 5.21
CA ARG A 67 4.88 -5.09 5.59
C ARG A 67 5.59 -5.67 4.37
N VAL A 68 4.86 -6.14 3.35
CA VAL A 68 5.44 -6.65 2.10
C VAL A 68 6.21 -5.55 1.35
N ARG A 69 5.67 -4.33 1.26
CA ARG A 69 6.34 -3.19 0.63
C ARG A 69 7.59 -2.75 1.39
N GLN A 70 7.57 -2.81 2.72
CA GLN A 70 8.77 -2.56 3.52
C GLN A 70 9.87 -3.57 3.19
N LEU A 71 9.54 -4.86 3.13
CA LEU A 71 10.48 -5.91 2.77
C LEU A 71 10.99 -5.75 1.33
N GLU A 72 10.15 -5.36 0.38
CA GLU A 72 10.56 -5.08 -0.99
C GLU A 72 11.62 -3.96 -1.04
N ASN A 73 11.41 -2.86 -0.32
CA ASN A 73 12.36 -1.76 -0.23
C ASN A 73 13.68 -2.18 0.42
N GLU A 74 13.62 -2.97 1.51
CA GLU A 74 14.80 -3.51 2.18
C GLU A 74 15.59 -4.45 1.25
N PHE A 75 14.91 -5.34 0.53
CA PHE A 75 15.52 -6.24 -0.45
C PHE A 75 16.23 -5.46 -1.56
N ASN A 76 15.55 -4.47 -2.14
CA ASN A 76 16.11 -3.61 -3.18
C ASN A 76 17.36 -2.86 -2.68
N GLY A 77 17.34 -2.40 -1.43
CA GLY A 77 18.50 -1.79 -0.78
C GLY A 77 19.68 -2.76 -0.61
N ILE A 78 19.42 -4.00 -0.17
CA ILE A 78 20.45 -5.03 -0.02
C ILE A 78 21.05 -5.42 -1.38
N ALA A 79 20.20 -5.70 -2.37
CA ALA A 79 20.60 -6.05 -3.73
C ALA A 79 21.39 -4.91 -4.40
N GLY A 80 20.96 -3.67 -4.20
CA GLY A 80 21.66 -2.48 -4.69
C GLY A 80 23.08 -2.36 -4.13
N ARG A 81 23.23 -2.44 -2.80
CA ARG A 81 24.55 -2.40 -2.13
C ARG A 81 25.47 -3.53 -2.59
N TRP A 82 24.92 -4.74 -2.73
CA TRP A 82 25.66 -5.89 -3.24
C TRP A 82 26.18 -5.64 -4.66
N ASN A 83 25.31 -5.17 -5.57
CA ASN A 83 25.69 -4.89 -6.96
C ASN A 83 26.70 -3.74 -7.05
N SER A 84 26.57 -2.69 -6.24
CA SER A 84 27.56 -1.60 -6.16
C SER A 84 28.94 -2.11 -5.72
N THR A 85 28.98 -3.02 -4.74
CA THR A 85 30.23 -3.63 -4.27
C THR A 85 30.91 -4.43 -5.38
N VAL A 86 30.15 -5.29 -6.06
CA VAL A 86 30.64 -6.10 -7.18
C VAL A 86 31.14 -5.22 -8.34
N GLN A 87 30.37 -4.20 -8.71
CA GLN A 87 30.74 -3.26 -9.76
C GLN A 87 32.00 -2.46 -9.42
N SER A 88 32.16 -2.06 -8.15
CA SER A 88 33.37 -1.39 -7.69
C SER A 88 34.60 -2.28 -7.86
N VAL A 89 34.52 -3.55 -7.47
CA VAL A 89 35.61 -4.54 -7.65
C VAL A 89 35.96 -4.72 -9.13
N ILE A 90 34.95 -4.89 -10.00
CA ILE A 90 35.16 -5.06 -11.45
C ILE A 90 35.77 -3.80 -12.06
N SER A 91 35.28 -2.62 -11.70
CA SER A 91 35.76 -1.34 -12.23
C SER A 91 37.20 -1.04 -11.80
N ASN A 92 37.51 -1.24 -10.51
CA ASN A 92 38.86 -1.03 -9.99
C ASN A 92 39.88 -1.99 -10.62
N ALA A 93 39.50 -3.24 -10.88
CA ALA A 93 40.33 -4.19 -11.61
C ALA A 93 40.55 -3.76 -13.07
N LYS A 94 39.50 -3.33 -13.77
CA LYS A 94 39.59 -2.83 -15.16
C LYS A 94 40.49 -1.59 -15.28
N GLN A 95 40.46 -0.71 -14.29
CA GLN A 95 41.26 0.53 -14.27
C GLN A 95 42.70 0.30 -13.80
N GLY A 96 43.11 -0.94 -13.50
CA GLY A 96 44.44 -1.26 -12.98
C GLY A 96 44.71 -0.72 -11.57
N ARG A 97 43.69 -0.19 -10.89
CA ARG A 97 43.79 0.34 -9.52
C ARG A 97 43.93 -0.76 -8.47
N GLN A 98 43.55 -1.99 -8.83
CA GLN A 98 43.66 -3.16 -7.98
C GLN A 98 44.17 -4.36 -8.79
N GLY A 99 45.24 -4.98 -8.30
CA GLY A 99 45.76 -6.22 -8.86
C GLY A 99 44.88 -7.40 -8.47
N ILE A 100 43.89 -7.72 -9.31
CA ILE A 100 43.04 -8.92 -9.14
C ILE A 100 43.47 -9.96 -10.18
N PRO A 101 43.81 -11.20 -9.77
CA PRO A 101 44.08 -12.28 -10.71
C PRO A 101 42.91 -12.48 -11.68
N LEU A 102 43.20 -12.75 -12.96
CA LEU A 102 42.17 -12.89 -14.00
C LEU A 102 41.11 -13.93 -13.62
N GLN A 103 41.52 -15.04 -13.01
CA GLN A 103 40.63 -16.08 -12.52
C GLN A 103 39.63 -15.53 -11.48
N ARG A 104 40.08 -14.74 -10.51
CA ARG A 104 39.22 -14.12 -9.50
C ARG A 104 38.27 -13.08 -10.10
N LEU A 105 38.74 -12.31 -11.07
CA LEU A 105 37.86 -11.37 -11.78
C LEU A 105 36.74 -12.10 -12.54
N ASN A 106 37.03 -13.27 -13.11
CA ASN A 106 36.03 -14.12 -13.75
C ASN A 106 35.05 -14.71 -12.72
N ASP A 107 35.53 -15.15 -11.55
CA ASP A 107 34.65 -15.58 -10.45
C ASP A 107 33.66 -14.47 -10.07
N VAL A 108 34.14 -13.23 -9.92
CA VAL A 108 33.31 -12.06 -9.56
C VAL A 108 32.27 -11.75 -10.62
N LYS A 109 32.64 -11.78 -11.91
CA LYS A 109 31.68 -11.61 -13.02
C LYS A 109 30.64 -12.73 -13.06
N ASN A 110 31.06 -13.97 -12.84
CA ASN A 110 30.15 -15.11 -12.79
C ASN A 110 29.18 -15.00 -11.61
N ALA A 111 29.66 -14.56 -10.44
CA ALA A 111 28.80 -14.27 -9.29
C ALA A 111 27.79 -13.16 -9.59
N GLN A 112 28.21 -12.11 -10.30
CA GLN A 112 27.31 -11.05 -10.75
C GLN A 112 26.15 -11.59 -11.59
N THR A 113 26.47 -12.35 -12.64
CA THR A 113 25.47 -12.94 -13.54
C THR A 113 24.53 -13.87 -12.77
N ARG A 114 25.06 -14.73 -11.90
CA ARG A 114 24.26 -15.66 -11.09
C ARG A 114 23.34 -14.92 -10.14
N MET A 115 23.82 -13.90 -9.44
CA MET A 115 22.97 -13.14 -8.52
C MET A 115 21.87 -12.39 -9.27
N GLN A 116 22.15 -11.83 -10.44
CA GLN A 116 21.12 -11.20 -11.29
C GLN A 116 20.00 -12.18 -11.67
N GLN A 117 20.36 -13.43 -12.01
CA GLN A 117 19.40 -14.50 -12.30
C GLN A 117 18.58 -14.89 -11.07
N LEU A 118 19.12 -14.74 -9.85
CA LEU A 118 18.41 -15.02 -8.61
C LEU A 118 17.51 -13.84 -8.17
N THR A 119 17.92 -12.61 -8.40
CA THR A 119 17.17 -11.40 -7.99
C THR A 119 15.95 -11.13 -8.87
N GLY A 120 16.01 -11.45 -10.17
CA GLY A 120 14.89 -11.23 -11.08
C GLY A 120 13.58 -11.92 -10.64
N PRO A 121 13.61 -13.23 -10.32
CA PRO A 121 12.47 -13.95 -9.76
C PRO A 121 11.93 -13.37 -8.45
N VAL A 122 12.80 -12.81 -7.59
CA VAL A 122 12.38 -12.17 -6.33
C VAL A 122 11.58 -10.90 -6.60
N ILE A 123 12.07 -10.03 -7.49
CA ILE A 123 11.39 -8.79 -7.87
C ILE A 123 10.02 -9.10 -8.49
N LYS A 124 9.94 -10.12 -9.34
CA LYS A 124 8.66 -10.59 -9.89
C LYS A 124 7.73 -11.08 -8.78
N ALA A 125 8.22 -11.91 -7.86
CA ALA A 125 7.41 -12.46 -6.77
C ALA A 125 6.89 -11.36 -5.82
N PHE A 126 7.69 -10.31 -5.55
CA PHE A 126 7.22 -9.13 -4.81
C PHE A 126 6.08 -8.43 -5.55
N ARG A 127 6.28 -8.12 -6.84
CA ARG A 127 5.25 -7.47 -7.66
C ARG A 127 3.96 -8.29 -7.71
N ASP A 128 4.05 -9.59 -7.96
CA ASP A 128 2.89 -10.47 -8.03
C ASP A 128 2.11 -10.48 -6.69
N LEU A 129 2.82 -10.55 -5.56
CA LEU A 129 2.22 -10.52 -4.23
C LEU A 129 1.58 -9.17 -3.90
N VAL A 130 2.25 -8.06 -4.24
CA VAL A 130 1.73 -6.70 -4.05
C VAL A 130 0.45 -6.49 -4.86
N THR A 131 0.48 -6.79 -6.16
CA THR A 131 -0.70 -6.67 -7.04
C THR A 131 -1.87 -7.49 -6.51
N ALA A 132 -1.62 -8.71 -6.02
CA ALA A 132 -2.66 -9.57 -5.53
C ALA A 132 -3.23 -9.10 -4.18
N LEU A 133 -2.40 -8.53 -3.28
CA LEU A 133 -2.86 -7.88 -2.06
C LEU A 133 -3.67 -6.60 -2.35
N GLU A 134 -3.26 -5.79 -3.31
CA GLU A 134 -3.99 -4.60 -3.77
C GLU A 134 -5.35 -4.97 -4.37
N HIS A 135 -5.38 -6.04 -5.17
CA HIS A 135 -6.64 -6.58 -5.71
C HIS A 135 -7.56 -7.05 -4.58
N GLU A 136 -7.05 -7.77 -3.57
CA GLU A 136 -7.87 -8.19 -2.44
C GLU A 136 -8.42 -7.00 -1.65
N ILE A 137 -7.60 -5.97 -1.42
CA ILE A 137 -8.04 -4.72 -0.78
C ILE A 137 -9.16 -4.06 -1.58
N ALA A 138 -9.02 -4.00 -2.90
CA ALA A 138 -10.03 -3.43 -3.79
C ALA A 138 -11.33 -4.26 -3.79
N MET A 139 -11.24 -5.59 -3.74
CA MET A 139 -12.40 -6.49 -3.70
C MET A 139 -13.09 -6.47 -2.33
N ALA A 140 -12.36 -6.45 -1.22
CA ALA A 140 -12.95 -6.27 0.11
C ALA A 140 -13.69 -4.93 0.25
N GLY A 141 -13.21 -3.89 -0.46
CA GLY A 141 -13.93 -2.62 -0.59
C GLY A 141 -15.21 -2.72 -1.42
N ARG A 142 -15.29 -3.64 -2.40
CA ARG A 142 -16.49 -3.89 -3.23
C ARG A 142 -17.48 -4.85 -2.58
N GLU A 143 -17.02 -5.91 -1.92
CA GLU A 143 -17.87 -6.82 -1.17
C GLU A 143 -18.52 -6.09 0.03
N GLY A 144 -17.82 -5.16 0.67
CA GLY A 144 -18.45 -4.26 1.65
C GLY A 144 -19.52 -3.32 1.06
N LEU A 145 -19.57 -3.11 -0.26
CA LEU A 145 -20.62 -2.34 -0.94
C LEU A 145 -21.75 -3.26 -1.45
N GLU A 146 -21.44 -4.45 -1.94
CA GLU A 146 -22.42 -5.44 -2.42
C GLU A 146 -23.11 -6.21 -1.28
N GLU A 147 -22.40 -6.51 -0.19
CA GLU A 147 -22.97 -7.15 1.01
C GLU A 147 -23.84 -6.15 1.78
N ASN A 148 -23.52 -4.85 1.80
CA ASN A 148 -24.44 -3.84 2.34
C ASN A 148 -25.68 -3.64 1.45
N ALA A 149 -25.56 -3.76 0.12
CA ALA A 149 -26.71 -3.70 -0.79
C ALA A 149 -27.61 -4.95 -0.68
N ALA A 150 -27.04 -6.12 -0.40
CA ALA A 150 -27.80 -7.36 -0.21
C ALA A 150 -28.42 -7.47 1.20
N ASN A 151 -27.74 -6.96 2.24
CA ASN A 151 -28.17 -7.08 3.64
C ASN A 151 -29.15 -5.96 4.08
N GLU A 152 -29.43 -4.97 3.23
CA GLU A 152 -30.56 -4.03 3.43
C GLU A 152 -31.94 -4.68 3.18
N SER A 153 -32.00 -5.93 2.73
CA SER A 153 -33.27 -6.59 2.39
C SER A 153 -33.83 -7.56 3.43
N ILE A 154 -33.12 -7.94 4.51
CA ILE A 154 -33.69 -8.83 5.54
C ILE A 154 -33.21 -8.50 6.97
N ALA A 155 -34.18 -7.99 7.75
CA ALA A 155 -34.29 -8.02 9.23
C ALA A 155 -33.37 -7.14 10.09
N GLY A 156 -34.00 -6.20 10.80
CA GLY A 156 -33.37 -5.33 11.77
C GLY A 156 -33.11 -5.97 13.13
N SER A 157 -32.21 -5.34 13.90
CA SER A 157 -32.45 -4.85 15.26
C SER A 157 -31.16 -4.30 15.88
N GLY A 158 -31.22 -3.05 16.36
CA GLY A 158 -30.50 -2.61 17.56
C GLY A 158 -29.14 -1.94 17.35
N PHE A 159 -29.13 -0.65 16.96
CA PHE A 159 -28.83 0.51 17.81
C PHE A 159 -28.43 1.72 16.92
N ASP A 160 -29.47 2.50 16.56
CA ASP A 160 -29.60 3.96 16.66
C ASP A 160 -28.43 4.87 16.17
N HIS A 161 -28.57 5.74 15.17
CA HIS A 161 -29.73 6.48 14.66
C HIS A 161 -29.83 6.42 13.12
N ALA A 162 -30.89 5.78 12.62
CA ALA A 162 -31.47 6.03 11.32
C ALA A 162 -32.74 6.83 11.55
N ASP A 163 -32.71 8.15 11.38
CA ASP A 163 -33.93 8.95 11.21
C ASP A 163 -33.67 10.36 10.63
N ALA A 164 -32.75 10.47 9.66
CA ALA A 164 -32.68 11.67 8.84
C ALA A 164 -33.14 11.28 7.42
N PRO A 165 -34.17 11.94 6.85
CA PRO A 165 -34.49 11.79 5.44
C PRO A 165 -33.21 12.00 4.63
N LEU A 166 -33.02 11.20 3.57
CA LEU A 166 -31.94 11.46 2.61
C LEU A 166 -32.05 12.92 2.16
N PRO A 167 -30.98 13.73 2.32
CA PRO A 167 -31.07 15.14 2.01
C PRO A 167 -31.33 15.34 0.52
N GLU A 168 -32.08 16.37 0.14
CA GLU A 168 -32.23 16.72 -1.28
C GLU A 168 -30.94 17.39 -1.75
N LEU A 169 -30.38 16.89 -2.85
CA LEU A 169 -29.22 17.50 -3.51
C LEU A 169 -29.64 18.83 -4.13
N PRO A 170 -28.85 19.91 -3.97
CA PRO A 170 -29.11 21.15 -4.67
C PRO A 170 -28.84 20.99 -6.18
N ASP A 171 -29.67 21.61 -7.02
CA ASP A 171 -29.37 21.76 -8.44
C ASP A 171 -28.05 22.54 -8.63
N PRO A 172 -27.20 22.19 -9.60
CA PRO A 172 -27.38 21.18 -10.65
C PRO A 172 -26.95 19.75 -10.24
N PHE A 173 -26.45 19.55 -9.02
CA PHE A 173 -25.85 18.28 -8.61
C PHE A 173 -26.85 17.13 -8.56
N ALA A 174 -28.15 17.41 -8.36
CA ALA A 174 -29.20 16.39 -8.44
C ALA A 174 -29.31 15.73 -9.82
N ALA A 175 -28.90 16.40 -10.90
CA ALA A 175 -28.93 15.86 -12.26
C ALA A 175 -27.76 14.91 -12.54
N ASP A 176 -26.58 15.25 -12.04
CA ASP A 176 -25.32 14.59 -12.39
C ASP A 176 -24.78 13.67 -11.29
N PHE A 177 -25.33 13.72 -10.07
CA PHE A 177 -24.83 12.98 -8.92
C PHE A 177 -25.94 12.34 -8.10
N CYS A 178 -25.60 11.22 -7.45
CA CYS A 178 -26.43 10.55 -6.46
C CYS A 178 -25.77 10.58 -5.08
N ILE A 179 -26.61 10.58 -4.04
CA ILE A 179 -26.16 10.48 -2.64
C ILE A 179 -25.74 9.05 -2.35
N GLY A 180 -24.45 8.87 -2.07
CA GLY A 180 -23.89 7.61 -1.60
C GLY A 180 -23.76 7.55 -0.08
N SER A 181 -22.74 6.84 0.38
CA SER A 181 -22.55 6.54 1.80
C SER A 181 -22.31 7.79 2.65
N ARG A 182 -22.93 7.82 3.84
CA ARG A 182 -22.64 8.83 4.87
C ARG A 182 -21.28 8.57 5.51
N LEU A 183 -20.44 9.60 5.60
CA LEU A 183 -19.20 9.58 6.37
C LEU A 183 -19.51 9.38 7.85
N ARG A 184 -18.74 8.52 8.51
CA ARG A 184 -18.84 8.23 9.94
C ARG A 184 -17.46 8.27 10.58
N LEU A 185 -17.41 8.62 11.86
CA LEU A 185 -16.20 8.54 12.67
C LEU A 185 -16.15 7.15 13.31
N GLN A 186 -15.22 6.31 12.89
CA GLN A 186 -14.98 4.99 13.48
C GLN A 186 -13.75 5.03 14.38
N ARG A 187 -13.90 4.57 15.62
CA ARG A 187 -12.78 4.45 16.56
C ARG A 187 -12.04 3.13 16.32
N VAL A 188 -10.77 3.20 15.99
CA VAL A 188 -9.91 2.03 15.76
C VAL A 188 -8.86 1.97 16.87
N GLY A 189 -9.04 1.02 17.80
CA GLY A 189 -8.22 0.91 19.03
C GLY A 189 -8.54 1.99 20.08
N GLU A 190 -7.66 2.16 21.08
CA GLU A 190 -7.96 3.03 22.22
C GLU A 190 -7.87 4.54 21.92
N LYS A 191 -7.13 4.97 20.88
CA LYS A 191 -6.79 6.40 20.68
C LYS A 191 -6.89 6.96 19.24
N LYS A 192 -7.30 6.18 18.23
CA LYS A 192 -7.39 6.67 16.84
C LYS A 192 -8.83 6.69 16.34
N ILE A 193 -9.21 7.79 15.69
CA ILE A 193 -10.52 7.96 15.04
C ILE A 193 -10.25 8.08 13.54
N HIS A 194 -10.93 7.26 12.76
CA HIS A 194 -10.86 7.23 11.29
C HIS A 194 -12.20 7.69 10.72
N VAL A 195 -12.16 8.36 9.56
CA VAL A 195 -13.36 8.67 8.77
C VAL A 195 -13.62 7.50 7.84
N VAL A 196 -14.84 6.99 7.84
CA VAL A 196 -15.27 5.85 7.01
C VAL A 196 -16.57 6.21 6.28
N PRO A 197 -16.63 6.11 4.94
CA PRO A 197 -15.51 5.81 4.03
C PRO A 197 -14.39 6.87 4.08
N GLN A 198 -13.20 6.52 3.60
CA GLN A 198 -12.07 7.45 3.58
C GLN A 198 -12.38 8.63 2.65
N ILE A 199 -11.92 9.83 3.04
CA ILE A 199 -12.03 11.02 2.19
C ILE A 199 -10.99 10.92 1.07
N GLU A 200 -11.46 11.07 -0.18
CA GLU A 200 -10.65 10.97 -1.39
C GLU A 200 -10.46 12.35 -2.03
N PRO A 201 -9.25 12.70 -2.48
CA PRO A 201 -9.02 13.89 -3.31
C PRO A 201 -9.81 13.80 -4.62
N GLN A 202 -10.26 14.96 -5.10
CA GLN A 202 -11.09 15.17 -6.30
C GLN A 202 -12.53 14.62 -6.22
N SER A 203 -12.92 14.02 -5.10
CA SER A 203 -14.28 13.53 -4.88
C SER A 203 -15.21 14.62 -4.34
N HIS A 204 -16.51 14.50 -4.66
CA HIS A 204 -17.55 15.43 -4.23
C HIS A 204 -18.29 14.88 -3.01
N TYR A 205 -18.65 15.76 -2.09
CA TYR A 205 -19.35 15.43 -0.86
C TYR A 205 -20.45 16.43 -0.60
N TYR A 206 -21.62 15.95 -0.18
CA TYR A 206 -22.68 16.81 0.33
C TYR A 206 -22.53 16.96 1.83
N ALA A 207 -22.47 18.19 2.33
CA ALA A 207 -22.26 18.48 3.74
C ALA A 207 -23.46 19.27 4.30
N ALA A 208 -24.27 18.60 5.11
CA ALA A 208 -25.45 19.18 5.76
C ALA A 208 -25.12 20.07 6.97
N GLY A 209 -23.90 19.97 7.50
CA GLY A 209 -23.44 20.80 8.62
C GLY A 209 -23.09 22.24 8.27
N PHE A 210 -23.20 22.61 6.99
CA PHE A 210 -23.11 24.00 6.56
C PHE A 210 -24.48 24.66 6.55
N ASP A 211 -24.52 25.98 6.76
CA ASP A 211 -25.72 26.79 6.64
C ASP A 211 -25.52 27.83 5.52
N PRO A 212 -26.13 27.67 4.33
CA PRO A 212 -26.95 26.54 3.91
C PRO A 212 -26.13 25.27 3.61
N PRO A 213 -26.77 24.08 3.59
CA PRO A 213 -26.16 22.83 3.14
C PRO A 213 -25.61 22.94 1.72
N ARG A 214 -24.43 22.37 1.48
CA ARG A 214 -23.72 22.58 0.21
C ARG A 214 -22.86 21.39 -0.21
N VAL A 215 -22.50 21.38 -1.49
CA VAL A 215 -21.54 20.42 -2.05
C VAL A 215 -20.13 20.99 -1.92
N ILE A 216 -19.20 20.13 -1.56
CA ILE A 216 -17.77 20.44 -1.51
C ILE A 216 -17.01 19.42 -2.35
N ARG A 217 -15.99 19.88 -3.07
CA ARG A 217 -15.02 19.00 -3.71
C ARG A 217 -13.74 19.01 -2.90
N VAL A 218 -13.21 17.85 -2.56
CA VAL A 218 -11.95 17.78 -1.82
C VAL A 218 -10.79 17.99 -2.78
N ASP A 219 -9.95 18.99 -2.57
CA ASP A 219 -8.77 19.21 -3.41
C ASP A 219 -7.57 18.43 -2.85
N ASN A 220 -7.39 18.44 -1.53
CA ASN A 220 -6.26 17.81 -0.86
C ASN A 220 -6.63 17.30 0.54
N VAL A 221 -6.05 16.17 0.95
CA VAL A 221 -6.24 15.57 2.27
C VAL A 221 -4.93 15.62 3.04
N GLN A 222 -4.90 16.36 4.14
CA GLN A 222 -3.74 16.49 5.01
C GLN A 222 -3.94 15.66 6.29
N LYS A 223 -2.87 15.53 7.09
CA LYS A 223 -2.89 14.74 8.33
C LYS A 223 -3.92 15.23 9.37
N ALA A 224 -4.23 16.52 9.39
CA ALA A 224 -5.11 17.14 10.39
C ALA A 224 -6.13 18.14 9.80
N ALA A 225 -6.22 18.24 8.47
CA ALA A 225 -7.11 19.16 7.78
C ALA A 225 -7.42 18.63 6.36
N ILE A 226 -8.47 19.13 5.75
CA ILE A 226 -8.76 18.94 4.34
C ILE A 226 -8.90 20.30 3.66
N ASP A 227 -8.37 20.42 2.46
CA ASP A 227 -8.57 21.58 1.60
C ASP A 227 -9.70 21.21 0.64
N VAL A 228 -10.75 22.03 0.61
CA VAL A 228 -11.93 21.77 -0.20
C VAL A 228 -12.31 23.01 -1.00
N PHE A 229 -12.84 22.79 -2.18
CA PHE A 229 -13.52 23.79 -2.98
C PHE A 229 -15.00 23.78 -2.62
N ASP A 230 -15.49 24.90 -2.09
CA ASP A 230 -16.90 25.13 -1.80
C ASP A 230 -17.61 25.55 -3.09
N THR A 231 -18.55 24.72 -3.57
CA THR A 231 -19.23 24.98 -4.83
C THR A 231 -20.32 26.05 -4.72
N HIS A 232 -20.79 26.37 -3.51
CA HIS A 232 -21.78 27.40 -3.27
C HIS A 232 -21.13 28.78 -3.25
N GLU A 233 -20.00 28.91 -2.54
CA GLU A 233 -19.26 30.18 -2.45
C GLU A 233 -18.18 30.34 -3.54
N SER A 234 -17.94 29.30 -4.34
CA SER A 234 -16.89 29.25 -5.37
C SER A 234 -15.50 29.61 -4.85
N THR A 235 -15.16 29.12 -3.66
CA THR A 235 -13.93 29.47 -2.95
C THR A 235 -13.26 28.24 -2.34
N HIS A 236 -11.94 28.32 -2.13
CA HIS A 236 -11.19 27.28 -1.45
C HIS A 236 -11.18 27.54 0.06
N ILE A 237 -11.58 26.55 0.84
CA ILE A 237 -11.61 26.60 2.29
C ILE A 237 -10.82 25.43 2.86
N THR A 238 -10.07 25.69 3.94
CA THR A 238 -9.42 24.64 4.72
C THR A 238 -10.30 24.30 5.92
N ILE A 239 -10.65 23.02 6.07
CA ILE A 239 -11.44 22.49 7.18
C ILE A 239 -10.49 21.69 8.08
N ASP A 240 -10.27 22.18 9.29
CA ASP A 240 -9.47 21.46 10.29
C ASP A 240 -10.19 20.20 10.81
N GLY A 241 -9.45 19.29 11.45
CA GLY A 241 -9.98 18.03 11.94
C GLY A 241 -11.09 18.16 12.98
N ARG A 242 -11.15 19.25 13.76
CA ARG A 242 -12.22 19.49 14.74
C ARG A 242 -13.51 19.85 14.02
N LYS A 243 -13.45 20.83 13.11
CA LYS A 243 -14.58 21.27 12.29
C LYS A 243 -15.05 20.13 11.39
N LEU A 244 -14.15 19.35 10.80
CA LEU A 244 -14.48 18.16 10.03
C LEU A 244 -15.25 17.13 10.86
N SER A 245 -14.84 16.90 12.12
CA SER A 245 -15.55 15.99 13.01
C SER A 245 -16.97 16.45 13.35
N GLU A 246 -17.18 17.76 13.47
CA GLU A 246 -18.50 18.38 13.70
C GLU A 246 -19.37 18.25 12.45
N LEU A 247 -18.82 18.54 11.27
CA LEU A 247 -19.52 18.37 9.99
C LEU A 247 -19.91 16.91 9.73
N ILE A 248 -19.03 15.94 10.01
CA ILE A 248 -19.34 14.51 9.86
C ILE A 248 -20.49 14.09 10.79
N LYS A 249 -20.50 14.60 12.04
CA LYS A 249 -21.61 14.37 12.97
C LYS A 249 -22.92 14.97 12.47
N ALA A 250 -22.87 16.20 11.95
CA ALA A 250 -24.03 16.86 11.34
C ALA A 250 -24.54 16.11 10.09
N GLY A 251 -23.62 15.52 9.32
CA GLY A 251 -23.90 14.67 8.17
C GLY A 251 -23.11 15.11 6.95
N ILE A 252 -22.24 14.22 6.48
CA ILE A 252 -21.57 14.34 5.19
C ILE A 252 -21.84 13.05 4.40
N TRP A 253 -22.21 13.16 3.14
CA TRP A 253 -22.42 12.03 2.24
C TRP A 253 -21.48 12.12 1.05
N VAL A 254 -20.98 10.98 0.59
CA VAL A 254 -20.23 10.86 -0.66
C VAL A 254 -21.19 11.12 -1.81
N LEU A 255 -20.78 11.89 -2.81
CA LEU A 255 -21.51 12.02 -4.07
C LEU A 255 -20.81 11.21 -5.15
N ALA A 256 -21.57 10.33 -5.79
CA ALA A 256 -21.11 9.57 -6.94
C ALA A 256 -21.78 10.12 -8.21
N PRO A 257 -21.07 10.20 -9.34
CA PRO A 257 -21.68 10.61 -10.59
C PRO A 257 -22.77 9.62 -11.03
N ASN A 258 -23.86 10.13 -11.59
CA ASN A 258 -24.87 9.34 -12.27
C ASN A 258 -24.21 8.69 -13.50
N GLY A 259 -24.20 7.36 -13.54
CA GLY A 259 -23.63 6.58 -14.65
C GLY A 259 -24.44 6.65 -15.92
#